data_AF-A0A5S9F592-F1
#
_entry.id   AF-A0A5S9F592-F1
#
_cell.length_a   1.000
_cell.length_b   1.000
_cell.length_c   1.000
_cell.angle_alpha   90.00
_cell.angle_beta   90.00
_cell.angle_gamma   90.00
#
_symmetry.space_group_name_H-M   'P 1'
#
loop_
_entity.id
_entity.type
_entity.pdbx_description
1 polymer ?
#
loop_
_entity_poly.entity_id
_entity_poly.type
_entity_poly.pdbx_seq_one_letter_code
_entity_poly.pdbx_strand_id
1 'polypeptide(L)'
;MKKITIKKYTNRRLYHTVDKKYITLDELSLIIREGNYVEVIDNQTKEDITQETLLQIILNDEKKHTIFSTKLLHQLIKLQKDEHQEFLQFYLSSSLDSYMKLKDNMQQQFNMWNGWMNMTQMPNYFANNAWEQLQSTLKGYEKKIADLENKLKGEDE
;
A
#
# COMPACT_ATOMS: atom_id res chain seq x y z
N MET A 1 -5.30 -15.09 -3.71
CA MET A 1 -5.79 -14.47 -4.95
C MET A 1 -7.06 -15.18 -5.37
N LYS A 2 -8.16 -14.46 -5.56
CA LYS A 2 -9.45 -15.04 -5.96
C LYS A 2 -9.79 -14.58 -7.38
N LYS A 3 -10.29 -15.50 -8.21
CA LYS A 3 -10.88 -15.15 -9.50
C LYS A 3 -12.29 -14.61 -9.26
N ILE A 4 -12.57 -13.42 -9.77
CA ILE A 4 -13.86 -12.74 -9.67
C ILE A 4 -14.42 -12.58 -11.08
N THR A 5 -15.60 -13.15 -11.32
CA THR A 5 -16.32 -12.95 -12.59
C THR A 5 -17.26 -11.77 -12.47
N ILE A 6 -17.18 -10.85 -13.42
CA ILE A 6 -18.02 -9.67 -13.58
C ILE A 6 -18.85 -9.84 -14.84
N LYS A 7 -20.13 -9.51 -14.79
CA LYS A 7 -21.00 -9.46 -15.99
C LYS A 7 -21.21 -8.02 -16.42
N LYS A 8 -20.86 -7.67 -17.66
CA LYS A 8 -21.15 -6.35 -18.23
C LYS A 8 -22.54 -6.35 -18.85
N TYR A 9 -23.32 -5.32 -18.54
CA TYR A 9 -24.63 -5.06 -19.14
C TYR A 9 -24.56 -3.79 -19.99
N THR A 10 -25.34 -3.73 -21.06
CA THR A 10 -25.31 -2.68 -22.09
C THR A 10 -25.40 -1.25 -21.58
N ASN A 11 -25.98 -1.02 -20.40
CA ASN A 11 -26.05 0.30 -19.76
C ASN A 11 -24.80 0.69 -18.96
N ARG A 12 -23.60 0.24 -19.39
CA ARG A 12 -22.30 0.47 -18.70
C ARG A 12 -22.23 -0.07 -17.26
N ARG A 13 -23.19 -0.91 -16.84
CA ARG A 13 -23.25 -1.47 -15.49
C ARG A 13 -22.44 -2.77 -15.44
N LEU A 14 -21.58 -2.88 -14.43
CA LEU A 14 -20.82 -4.09 -14.14
C LEU A 14 -21.46 -4.80 -12.96
N TYR A 15 -21.77 -6.08 -13.07
CA TYR A 15 -22.39 -6.86 -12.00
C TYR A 15 -21.38 -7.83 -11.40
N HIS A 16 -21.12 -7.67 -10.11
CA HIS A 16 -20.25 -8.53 -9.35
C HIS A 16 -20.99 -9.83 -8.99
N THR A 17 -20.54 -10.97 -9.51
CA THR A 17 -21.27 -12.24 -9.36
C THR A 17 -21.27 -12.78 -7.92
N VAL A 18 -20.18 -12.58 -7.17
CA VAL A 18 -20.05 -13.02 -5.77
C VAL A 18 -20.85 -12.13 -4.81
N ASP A 19 -20.59 -10.82 -4.83
CA ASP A 19 -21.24 -9.85 -3.95
C ASP A 19 -22.68 -9.49 -4.39
N LYS A 20 -23.09 -9.98 -5.57
CA LYS A 20 -24.43 -9.82 -6.15
C LYS A 20 -24.89 -8.36 -6.26
N LYS A 21 -23.95 -7.44 -6.51
CA LYS A 21 -24.21 -5.99 -6.63
C LYS A 21 -23.67 -5.42 -7.94
N TYR A 22 -24.23 -4.29 -8.35
CA TYR A 22 -23.64 -3.48 -9.42
C TYR A 22 -22.46 -2.67 -8.87
N ILE A 23 -21.42 -2.54 -9.69
CA ILE A 23 -20.21 -1.78 -9.39
C ILE A 23 -19.83 -0.88 -10.57
N THR A 24 -19.02 0.14 -10.30
CA THR A 24 -18.41 1.02 -11.31
C THR A 24 -17.07 0.47 -11.81
N LEU A 25 -16.51 1.08 -12.85
CA LEU A 25 -15.14 0.77 -13.31
C LEU A 25 -14.09 1.12 -12.23
N ASP A 26 -14.33 2.17 -11.44
CA ASP A 26 -13.42 2.58 -10.37
C ASP A 26 -13.41 1.56 -9.24
N GLU A 27 -14.59 1.08 -8.83
CA GLU A 27 -14.71 0.00 -7.85
C GLU A 27 -14.08 -1.30 -8.37
N LEU A 28 -14.27 -1.62 -9.65
CA LEU A 28 -13.59 -2.75 -10.27
C LEU A 28 -12.05 -2.57 -10.25
N SER A 29 -11.56 -1.36 -10.46
CA SER A 29 -10.14 -1.05 -10.38
C SER A 29 -9.58 -1.27 -8.97
N LEU A 30 -10.36 -0.95 -7.92
CA LEU A 30 -9.99 -1.19 -6.53
C LEU A 30 -9.87 -2.69 -6.24
N ILE A 31 -10.84 -3.49 -6.69
CA ILE A 31 -10.82 -4.95 -6.56
C ILE A 31 -9.53 -5.54 -7.16
N ILE A 32 -9.09 -5.04 -8.32
CA ILE A 32 -7.84 -5.48 -8.96
C ILE A 32 -6.61 -5.02 -8.17
N ARG A 33 -6.61 -3.78 -7.65
CA ARG A 33 -5.52 -3.23 -6.82
C ARG A 33 -5.35 -4.00 -5.49
N GLU A 34 -6.41 -4.62 -4.99
CA GLU A 34 -6.37 -5.54 -3.85
C GLU A 34 -5.74 -6.91 -4.19
N GLY A 35 -5.38 -7.15 -5.46
CA GLY A 35 -4.72 -8.37 -5.92
C GLY A 35 -5.67 -9.46 -6.39
N ASN A 36 -6.93 -9.15 -6.67
CA ASN A 36 -7.87 -10.09 -7.26
C ASN A 36 -7.71 -10.16 -8.79
N TYR A 37 -7.88 -11.35 -9.35
CA TYR A 37 -7.98 -11.52 -10.79
C TYR A 37 -9.44 -11.36 -11.22
N VAL A 38 -9.66 -10.57 -12.25
CA VAL A 38 -10.99 -10.28 -12.77
C VAL A 38 -11.15 -10.90 -14.15
N GLU A 39 -12.31 -11.49 -14.37
CA GLU A 39 -12.81 -11.88 -15.69
C GLU A 39 -14.10 -11.11 -15.95
N VAL A 40 -14.24 -10.48 -17.12
CA VAL A 40 -15.41 -9.71 -17.50
C VAL A 40 -16.07 -10.35 -18.70
N ILE A 41 -17.30 -10.80 -18.52
CA ILE A 41 -18.10 -11.45 -19.56
C ILE A 41 -19.23 -10.52 -19.98
N ASP A 42 -19.42 -10.31 -21.28
CA ASP A 42 -20.60 -9.60 -21.78
C ASP A 42 -21.86 -10.43 -21.51
N ASN A 43 -22.87 -9.84 -20.87
CA ASN A 43 -24.06 -10.59 -20.51
C ASN A 43 -24.93 -10.95 -21.72
N GLN A 44 -24.88 -10.19 -22.81
CA GLN A 44 -25.65 -10.46 -24.02
C GLN A 44 -24.93 -11.44 -24.94
N THR A 45 -23.68 -11.14 -25.32
CA THR A 45 -22.93 -11.95 -26.30
C THR A 45 -22.24 -13.16 -25.67
N LYS A 46 -22.05 -13.15 -24.34
CA LYS A 46 -21.27 -14.15 -23.58
C LYS A 46 -19.78 -14.17 -23.92
N GLU A 47 -19.29 -13.15 -24.62
CA GLU A 47 -17.88 -13.02 -24.96
C GLU A 47 -17.05 -12.55 -23.76
N ASP A 48 -15.79 -13.00 -23.74
CA ASP A 48 -14.79 -12.47 -22.82
C ASP A 48 -14.31 -11.10 -23.31
N ILE A 49 -14.65 -10.07 -22.56
CA ILE A 49 -14.31 -8.68 -22.82
C ILE A 49 -13.40 -8.13 -21.72
N THR A 50 -12.68 -9.00 -21.03
CA THR A 50 -11.76 -8.66 -19.93
C THR A 50 -10.72 -7.65 -20.43
N GLN A 51 -10.05 -7.93 -21.55
CA GLN A 51 -9.01 -7.05 -22.09
C GLN A 51 -9.54 -5.64 -22.41
N GLU A 52 -10.68 -5.54 -23.09
CA GLU A 52 -11.31 -4.26 -23.41
C GLU A 52 -11.66 -3.48 -22.14
N THR A 53 -12.20 -4.16 -21.13
CA THR A 53 -12.61 -3.54 -19.87
C THR A 53 -11.40 -3.08 -19.06
N LEU A 54 -10.33 -3.87 -18.99
CA LEU A 54 -9.09 -3.47 -18.32
C LEU A 54 -8.42 -2.28 -19.01
N LEU A 55 -8.43 -2.24 -20.35
CA LEU A 55 -7.99 -1.07 -21.10
C LEU A 55 -8.83 0.17 -20.76
N GLN A 56 -10.16 0.04 -20.67
CA GLN A 56 -11.04 1.13 -20.25
C GLN A 56 -10.71 1.64 -18.84
N ILE A 57 -10.40 0.76 -17.89
CA ILE A 57 -9.97 1.15 -16.53
C ILE A 57 -8.68 1.97 -16.61
N ILE A 58 -7.66 1.46 -17.30
CA ILE A 58 -6.37 2.15 -17.49
C ILE A 58 -6.58 3.52 -18.15
N LEU A 59 -7.43 3.56 -19.19
CA LEU A 59 -7.76 4.76 -19.95
C LEU A 59 -8.77 5.68 -19.26
N ASN A 60 -9.28 5.37 -18.07
CA ASN A 60 -10.17 6.26 -17.32
C ASN A 60 -9.52 6.82 -16.05
N ASP A 61 -8.41 6.25 -15.57
CA ASP A 61 -7.70 6.74 -14.38
C ASP A 61 -7.32 8.23 -14.54
N GLU A 62 -7.76 9.10 -13.64
CA GLU A 62 -7.51 10.55 -13.73
C GLU A 62 -6.02 10.90 -13.55
N LYS A 63 -5.19 10.01 -13.00
CA LYS A 63 -3.75 10.23 -12.75
C LYS A 63 -2.84 9.98 -13.97
N LYS A 64 -3.42 9.82 -15.15
CA LYS A 64 -2.84 9.38 -16.45
C LYS A 64 -1.47 9.91 -16.87
N HIS A 65 -1.07 11.13 -16.47
CA HIS A 65 0.06 11.78 -17.12
C HIS A 65 1.44 11.21 -16.75
N THR A 66 1.53 10.27 -15.80
CA THR A 66 2.82 9.79 -15.28
C THR A 66 3.27 8.42 -15.82
N ILE A 67 2.36 7.52 -16.19
CA ILE A 67 2.72 6.13 -16.57
C ILE A 67 2.78 5.94 -18.09
N PHE A 68 1.76 6.44 -18.83
CA PHE A 68 1.69 6.28 -20.28
C PHE A 68 2.19 7.54 -20.99
N SER A 69 3.52 7.69 -21.06
CA SER A 69 4.12 8.77 -21.84
C SER A 69 3.69 8.68 -23.31
N THR A 70 3.56 9.83 -23.97
CA THR A 70 3.25 9.90 -25.42
C THR A 70 4.21 9.04 -26.24
N LYS A 71 5.49 8.99 -25.85
CA LYS A 71 6.52 8.17 -26.50
C LYS A 71 6.19 6.67 -26.41
N LEU A 72 5.80 6.18 -25.23
CA LEU A 72 5.43 4.77 -25.02
C LEU A 72 4.22 4.40 -25.87
N LEU A 73 3.19 5.25 -25.90
CA LEU A 73 1.98 5.01 -26.70
C LEU A 73 2.30 4.90 -28.20
N HIS A 74 3.14 5.78 -28.73
CA HIS A 74 3.59 5.69 -30.13
C HIS A 74 4.37 4.39 -30.42
N GLN A 75 5.21 3.95 -29.48
CA GLN A 75 5.96 2.69 -29.62
C GLN A 75 5.01 1.49 -29.61
N LEU A 76 4.06 1.43 -28.68
CA LEU A 76 3.06 0.37 -28.61
C LEU A 76 2.24 0.26 -29.90
N ILE A 77 1.82 1.39 -30.48
CA ILE A 77 1.06 1.41 -31.74
C ILE A 77 1.91 0.92 -32.92
N LYS A 78 3.19 1.32 -33.01
CA LYS A 78 4.09 0.87 -34.09
C LYS A 78 4.31 -0.64 -34.07
N LEU A 79 4.49 -1.20 -32.88
CA LEU A 79 4.78 -2.62 -32.69
C LEU A 79 3.57 -3.53 -32.96
N GLN A 80 2.34 -3.01 -33.00
CA GLN A 80 1.16 -3.79 -33.40
C GLN A 80 1.20 -4.22 -34.87
N LYS A 81 2.03 -3.59 -35.71
CA LYS A 81 2.18 -3.94 -37.14
C LYS A 81 3.27 -4.99 -37.41
N ASP A 82 4.10 -5.31 -36.42
CA ASP A 82 5.18 -6.28 -36.58
C ASP A 82 4.70 -7.71 -36.33
N GLU A 83 5.29 -8.67 -37.05
CA GLU A 83 4.99 -10.11 -36.97
C GLU A 83 5.37 -10.76 -35.63
N HIS A 84 5.99 -10.02 -34.72
CA HIS A 84 6.50 -10.49 -33.43
C HIS A 84 5.71 -9.94 -32.22
N GLN A 85 4.39 -9.82 -32.32
CA GLN A 85 3.55 -9.32 -31.21
C GLN A 85 3.72 -10.12 -29.90
N GLU A 86 3.93 -11.43 -29.99
CA GLU A 86 4.13 -12.31 -28.83
C GLU A 86 5.39 -11.95 -28.02
N PHE A 87 6.47 -11.58 -28.70
CA PHE A 87 7.71 -11.17 -28.05
C PHE A 87 7.52 -9.90 -27.23
N LEU A 88 6.77 -8.93 -27.74
CA LEU A 88 6.46 -7.70 -27.02
C LEU A 88 5.63 -7.98 -25.76
N GLN A 89 4.59 -8.81 -25.88
CA GLN A 89 3.75 -9.17 -24.74
C GLN A 89 4.57 -9.85 -23.64
N PHE A 90 5.44 -10.80 -24.01
CA PHE A 90 6.35 -11.46 -23.08
C PHE A 90 7.31 -10.47 -22.41
N TYR A 91 7.97 -9.62 -23.19
CA TYR A 91 8.95 -8.65 -22.66
C TYR A 91 8.31 -7.66 -21.70
N LEU A 92 7.14 -7.08 -22.05
CA LEU A 92 6.43 -6.14 -21.19
C LEU A 92 5.96 -6.81 -19.89
N SER A 93 5.39 -8.02 -19.99
CA SER A 93 4.94 -8.76 -18.81
C SER A 93 6.10 -9.06 -17.87
N SER A 94 7.20 -9.60 -18.41
CA SER A 94 8.41 -9.92 -17.63
C SER A 94 9.07 -8.67 -17.01
N SER A 95 9.10 -7.56 -17.75
CA SER A 95 9.64 -6.29 -17.25
C SER A 95 8.78 -5.72 -16.11
N LEU A 96 7.45 -5.77 -16.25
CA LEU A 96 6.51 -5.34 -15.21
C LEU A 96 6.61 -6.22 -13.97
N ASP A 97 6.67 -7.55 -14.12
CA ASP A 97 6.85 -8.48 -13.00
C ASP A 97 8.17 -8.20 -12.25
N SER A 98 9.24 -7.95 -12.99
CA SER A 98 10.55 -7.59 -12.42
C SER A 98 10.50 -6.26 -11.67
N TYR A 99 9.83 -5.26 -12.22
CA TYR A 99 9.61 -3.97 -11.55
C TYR A 99 8.79 -4.13 -10.27
N MET A 100 7.73 -4.94 -10.29
CA MET A 100 6.89 -5.19 -9.11
C MET A 100 7.68 -5.89 -8.00
N LYS A 101 8.50 -6.89 -8.34
CA LYS A 101 9.43 -7.54 -7.38
C LYS A 101 10.43 -6.57 -6.78
N LEU A 102 11.01 -5.69 -7.61
CA LEU A 102 11.94 -4.66 -7.13
C LEU A 102 11.25 -3.71 -6.14
N LYS A 103 10.05 -3.24 -6.48
CA LYS A 103 9.26 -2.36 -5.61
C LYS A 103 8.94 -3.01 -4.27
N ASP A 104 8.50 -4.26 -4.30
CA ASP A 104 8.19 -5.03 -3.08
C ASP A 104 9.42 -5.23 -2.20
N ASN A 105 10.55 -5.62 -2.78
CA ASN A 105 11.83 -5.75 -2.07
C ASN A 105 12.27 -4.42 -1.44
N MET A 106 12.15 -3.30 -2.16
CA MET A 106 12.47 -1.99 -1.60
C MET A 106 11.55 -1.60 -0.45
N GLN A 107 10.25 -1.87 -0.56
CA GLN A 107 9.30 -1.60 0.51
C GLN A 107 9.58 -2.44 1.75
N GLN A 108 9.94 -3.72 1.57
CA GLN A 108 10.37 -4.60 2.66
C GLN A 108 11.65 -4.09 3.31
N GLN A 109 12.67 -3.72 2.53
CA GLN A 109 13.91 -3.13 3.06
C GLN A 109 13.66 -1.81 3.80
N PHE A 110 12.79 -0.95 3.28
CA PHE A 110 12.41 0.30 3.94
C PHE A 110 11.68 0.04 5.26
N ASN A 111 10.74 -0.90 5.29
CA ASN A 111 10.04 -1.29 6.51
C ASN A 111 11.00 -1.88 7.55
N MET A 112 11.94 -2.74 7.11
CA MET A 112 13.00 -3.28 7.96
C MET A 112 13.91 -2.18 8.49
N TRP A 113 14.31 -1.22 7.65
CA TRP A 113 15.14 -0.09 8.05
C TRP A 113 14.42 0.84 9.03
N ASN A 114 13.14 1.17 8.79
CA ASN A 114 12.32 1.93 9.74
C ASN A 114 12.16 1.19 11.08
N GLY A 115 11.93 -0.12 11.04
CA GLY A 115 11.88 -0.95 12.26
C GLY A 115 13.21 -0.94 13.01
N TRP A 116 14.32 -1.08 12.30
CA TRP A 116 15.67 -0.99 12.88
C TRP A 116 15.96 0.39 13.47
N MET A 117 15.63 1.48 12.76
CA MET A 117 15.78 2.86 13.23
C MET A 117 14.91 3.15 14.47
N ASN A 118 13.75 2.53 14.59
CA ASN A 118 12.92 2.61 15.80
C ASN A 118 13.55 1.81 16.96
N MET A 119 14.05 0.60 16.68
CA MET A 119 14.68 -0.27 17.67
C MET A 119 16.01 0.29 18.20
N THR A 120 16.80 0.97 17.38
CA THR A 120 18.05 1.62 17.82
C THR A 120 17.82 2.90 18.62
N GLN A 121 16.64 3.52 18.48
CA GLN A 121 16.23 4.68 19.29
C GLN A 121 15.52 4.29 20.59
N MET A 122 15.00 3.06 20.72
CA MET A 122 14.37 2.56 21.94
C MET A 122 15.28 2.68 23.18
N PRO A 123 16.56 2.27 23.16
CA PRO A 123 17.47 2.46 24.29
C PRO A 123 17.62 3.93 24.71
N ASN A 124 17.68 4.86 23.74
CA ASN A 124 17.77 6.29 24.04
C ASN A 124 16.47 6.86 24.63
N TYR A 125 15.30 6.36 24.20
CA TYR A 125 14.01 6.74 24.79
C TYR A 125 13.86 6.23 26.23
N PHE A 126 14.20 4.96 26.49
CA PHE A 126 14.16 4.40 27.85
C PHE A 126 15.21 5.03 28.77
N ALA A 127 16.44 5.24 28.30
CA ALA A 127 17.50 5.82 29.11
C ALA A 127 17.20 7.27 29.51
N ASN A 128 16.71 8.11 28.58
CA ASN A 128 16.38 9.51 28.88
C ASN A 128 15.24 9.62 29.90
N ASN A 129 14.16 8.86 29.70
CA ASN A 129 13.01 8.87 30.62
C ASN A 129 13.34 8.25 31.99
N ALA A 130 14.15 7.19 32.02
CA ALA A 130 14.58 6.57 33.28
C ALA A 130 15.47 7.49 34.11
N TRP A 131 16.32 8.31 33.47
CA TRP A 131 17.20 9.25 34.18
C TRP A 131 16.41 10.42 34.78
N GLU A 132 15.42 10.95 34.08
CA GLU A 132 14.51 11.97 34.62
C GLU A 132 13.69 11.44 35.80
N GLN A 133 13.22 10.19 35.71
CA GLN A 133 12.50 9.54 36.80
C GLN A 133 13.40 9.29 38.02
N LEU A 134 14.66 8.91 37.81
CA LEU A 134 15.64 8.78 38.89
C LEU A 134 15.91 10.13 39.57
N GLN A 135 16.08 11.20 38.81
CA GLN A 135 16.29 12.54 39.37
C GLN A 135 15.09 13.03 40.19
N SER A 136 13.87 12.81 39.71
CA SER A 136 12.66 13.22 40.45
C SER A 136 12.44 12.41 41.73
N THR A 137 12.74 11.10 41.72
CA THR A 137 12.67 10.26 42.92
C THR A 137 13.74 10.66 43.93
N LEU A 138 14.97 10.92 43.51
CA LEU A 138 16.05 11.44 44.37
C LEU A 138 15.66 12.77 45.04
N LYS A 139 15.13 13.74 44.28
CA LYS A 139 14.59 15.00 44.84
C LYS A 139 13.48 14.76 45.88
N GLY A 140 12.64 13.75 45.66
CA GLY A 140 11.59 13.36 46.61
C GLY A 140 12.15 12.80 47.92
N TYR A 141 13.23 12.02 47.85
CA TYR A 141 13.94 11.53 49.03
C TYR A 141 14.64 12.66 49.79
N GLU A 142 15.30 13.59 49.10
CA GLU A 142 15.94 14.77 49.71
C GLU A 142 14.93 15.60 50.52
N LYS A 143 13.74 15.84 49.96
CA LYS A 143 12.68 16.58 50.64
C LYS A 143 12.17 15.85 51.90
N LYS A 144 11.97 14.53 51.81
CA LYS A 144 11.55 13.71 52.96
C LYS A 144 12.60 13.68 54.07
N ILE A 145 13.88 13.62 53.71
CA ILE A 145 14.98 13.67 54.68
C ILE A 145 14.99 15.01 55.40
N ALA A 146 14.86 16.13 54.67
CA ALA A 146 14.78 17.47 55.26
C ALA A 146 13.56 17.65 56.19
N ASP A 147 12.40 17.11 55.84
CA ASP A 147 11.19 17.16 56.67
C ASP A 147 11.34 16.32 57.96
N LEU A 148 12.05 15.19 57.91
CA LEU A 148 12.35 14.36 59.08
C LEU A 148 13.37 15.03 60.00
N GLU A 149 14.40 15.66 59.45
CA GLU A 149 15.39 16.43 60.21
C GLU A 149 14.77 17.63 60.94
N ASN A 150 13.79 18.29 60.32
CA ASN A 150 13.06 19.39 60.96
C ASN A 150 12.11 18.90 62.07
N LYS A 151 11.50 17.72 61.91
CA LYS A 151 10.67 17.12 62.97
C LYS A 151 11.50 16.68 64.18
N LEU A 152 12.68 16.13 63.96
CA LEU A 152 13.59 15.73 65.03
C LEU A 152 14.20 16.91 65.79
N LYS A 153 14.21 18.12 65.22
CA LYS A 153 14.67 19.35 65.89
C LYS A 153 13.57 20.09 66.65
N GLY A 154 12.30 19.70 66.52
CA GLY A 154 11.15 20.38 67.14
C GLY A 154 10.58 19.71 68.38
N GLU A 155 11.19 18.63 68.88
CA GLU A 155 10.72 17.87 70.06
C GLU A 155 11.51 18.19 71.36
N ASP A 156 12.44 19.15 71.33
CA ASP A 156 13.28 19.56 72.48
C ASP A 156 12.95 20.98 73.05
N GLU A 157 11.71 21.48 72.88
CA GLU A 157 11.16 22.66 73.60
C GLU A 157 9.91 22.29 74.40
#